data_AF-A0A2K8MFT8-F1
#
_entry.id   AF-A0A2K8MFT8-F1
#
_cell.length_a   1.000
_cell.length_b   1.000
_cell.length_c   1.000
_cell.angle_alpha   90.00
_cell.angle_beta   90.00
_cell.angle_gamma   90.00
#
_symmetry.space_group_name_H-M   'P 1'
#
loop_
_entity.id
_entity.type
_entity.pdbx_description
1 polymer ?
#
loop_
_entity_poly.entity_id
_entity_poly.type
_entity_poly.pdbx_seq_one_letter_code
_entity_poly.pdbx_strand_id
1 'polypeptide(L)'
;MRTLIAILPFLALAGCGAQEEMPKVQTVEIVKSYPHDSQAFTQGLFYDGGLFESTGEEGTSGIRKVDLASGEVSAQAPLAAPYFGEGIVGWKDKIYQLTWKDQKGFIYNRKDFSPAGEFAYKGEGWGLTHNGKSVILSDGTATLRFLDPETLAQQSTLDVTANGCPVKQLNELEWIQGEIWANVWQTDLIARIDPGNGKVKGFVDVASLGPPTPGIDEVPNGIAYDAAAKRIFVTGKMWPQLYEVRVSDGPANGAAQDQAAALMRCQPG
;
A
#
# COMPACT_ATOMS: atom_id res chain seq x y z
N MET A 1 -45.78 8.34 62.48
CA MET A 1 -45.02 7.66 61.41
C MET A 1 -44.53 8.72 60.43
N ARG A 2 -43.23 9.04 60.44
CA ARG A 2 -42.60 9.95 59.47
C ARG A 2 -41.70 9.09 58.57
N THR A 3 -42.10 8.92 57.32
CA THR A 3 -41.37 8.15 56.31
C THR A 3 -40.23 9.03 55.79
N LEU A 4 -38.98 8.68 56.07
CA LEU A 4 -37.81 9.28 55.41
C LEU A 4 -37.63 8.60 54.05
N ILE A 5 -37.75 9.37 52.98
CA ILE A 5 -37.35 8.97 51.63
C ILE A 5 -35.85 9.28 51.51
N ALA A 6 -35.03 8.23 51.44
CA ALA A 6 -33.61 8.34 51.16
C ALA A 6 -33.42 8.50 49.64
N ILE A 7 -32.96 9.67 49.21
CA ILE A 7 -32.57 9.94 47.82
C ILE A 7 -31.12 9.47 47.67
N LEU A 8 -30.90 8.36 46.95
CA LEU A 8 -29.56 7.95 46.52
C LEU A 8 -29.09 8.88 45.38
N PRO A 9 -27.90 9.49 45.45
CA PRO A 9 -27.35 10.22 44.33
C PRO A 9 -26.87 9.23 43.26
N PHE A 10 -27.42 9.33 42.05
CA PHE A 10 -26.94 8.64 40.87
C PHE A 10 -25.61 9.29 40.46
N LEU A 11 -24.48 8.65 40.77
CA LEU A 11 -23.17 9.07 40.29
C LEU A 11 -23.09 8.71 38.80
N ALA A 12 -23.32 9.68 37.92
CA ALA A 12 -23.06 9.53 36.50
C ALA A 12 -21.54 9.44 36.30
N LEU A 13 -21.03 8.23 36.07
CA LEU A 13 -19.69 8.02 35.53
C LEU A 13 -19.66 8.61 34.12
N ALA A 14 -19.23 9.87 34.01
CA ALA A 14 -18.82 10.44 32.74
C ALA A 14 -17.59 9.64 32.28
N GLY A 15 -17.81 8.61 31.47
CA GLY A 15 -16.74 7.93 30.77
C GLY A 15 -16.00 8.96 29.92
N CYS A 16 -14.74 9.23 30.26
CA CYS A 16 -13.81 9.89 29.35
C CYS A 16 -13.69 8.98 28.13
N GLY A 17 -14.54 9.19 27.12
CA GLY A 17 -14.28 8.66 25.79
C GLY A 17 -12.93 9.23 25.36
N ALA A 18 -11.97 8.36 25.09
CA ALA A 18 -10.71 8.79 24.47
C ALA A 18 -11.09 9.48 23.16
N GLN A 19 -10.86 10.79 23.08
CA GLN A 19 -11.05 11.53 21.85
C GLN A 19 -10.07 10.97 20.84
N GLU A 20 -10.56 10.28 19.80
CA GLU A 20 -9.69 9.73 18.77
C GLU A 20 -8.93 10.89 18.10
N GLU A 21 -7.60 10.81 18.15
CA GLU A 21 -6.75 11.81 17.54
C GLU A 21 -6.88 11.70 16.02
N MET A 22 -7.10 12.84 15.37
CA MET A 22 -7.22 12.91 13.91
C MET A 22 -5.92 12.41 13.26
N PRO A 23 -6.00 11.60 12.18
CA PRO A 23 -4.82 11.19 11.43
C PRO A 23 -3.98 12.39 11.01
N LYS A 24 -2.70 12.40 11.41
CA LYS A 24 -1.75 13.45 11.03
C LYS A 24 -1.21 13.19 9.63
N VAL A 25 -0.78 14.24 8.95
CA VAL A 25 0.01 14.15 7.71
C VAL A 25 1.47 14.42 8.07
N GLN A 26 2.31 13.41 7.88
CA GLN A 26 3.76 13.46 8.13
C GLN A 26 4.51 13.56 6.80
N THR A 27 5.69 14.15 6.78
CA THR A 27 6.52 14.23 5.57
C THR A 27 7.53 13.09 5.51
N VAL A 28 8.26 13.02 4.40
CA VAL A 28 9.46 12.18 4.28
C VAL A 28 10.73 13.02 4.20
N GLU A 29 11.82 12.48 4.75
CA GLU A 29 13.19 12.90 4.49
C GLU A 29 13.85 11.89 3.57
N ILE A 30 14.46 12.36 2.48
CA ILE A 30 15.25 11.52 1.58
C ILE A 30 16.56 11.16 2.27
N VAL A 31 16.76 9.87 2.54
CA VAL A 31 18.03 9.33 3.02
C VAL A 31 18.96 9.12 1.83
N LYS A 32 18.44 8.57 0.73
CA LYS A 32 19.19 8.29 -0.48
C LYS A 32 18.27 8.18 -1.70
N SER A 33 18.78 8.54 -2.87
CA SER A 33 18.13 8.29 -4.16
C SER A 33 18.91 7.23 -4.95
N TYR A 34 18.18 6.44 -5.71
CA TYR A 34 18.68 5.35 -6.55
C TYR A 34 18.07 5.46 -7.95
N PRO A 35 18.82 5.14 -9.02
CA PRO A 35 18.26 5.13 -10.36
C PRO A 35 17.06 4.21 -10.46
N HIS A 36 16.01 4.67 -11.16
CA HIS A 36 14.85 3.85 -11.50
C HIS A 36 14.55 4.01 -12.99
N ASP A 37 14.04 2.94 -13.60
CA ASP A 37 13.70 2.92 -15.01
C ASP A 37 12.49 3.81 -15.29
N SER A 38 12.70 4.91 -16.01
CA SER A 38 11.65 5.86 -16.34
C SER A 38 10.69 5.37 -17.43
N GLN A 39 10.80 4.13 -17.89
CA GLN A 39 9.79 3.46 -18.73
C GLN A 39 8.93 2.47 -17.94
N ALA A 40 9.22 2.29 -16.65
CA ALA A 40 8.53 1.31 -15.84
C ALA A 40 7.24 1.86 -15.25
N PHE A 41 6.11 1.32 -15.70
CA PHE A 41 4.82 1.60 -15.09
C PHE A 41 4.66 0.78 -13.81
N THR A 42 5.33 1.18 -12.72
CA THR A 42 5.37 0.45 -11.45
C THR A 42 3.98 0.18 -10.88
N GLN A 43 3.65 -1.09 -10.64
CA GLN A 43 2.36 -1.53 -10.07
C GLN A 43 2.49 -2.43 -8.85
N GLY A 44 3.69 -2.89 -8.54
CA GLY A 44 3.98 -3.59 -7.29
C GLY A 44 5.46 -3.54 -6.99
N LEU A 45 5.82 -3.37 -5.73
CA LEU A 45 7.22 -3.28 -5.32
C LEU A 45 7.38 -4.01 -3.99
N PHE A 46 8.44 -4.80 -3.83
CA PHE A 46 8.80 -5.31 -2.50
C PHE A 46 10.31 -5.55 -2.39
N TYR A 47 10.80 -5.63 -1.15
CA TYR A 47 12.21 -5.88 -0.88
C TYR A 47 12.40 -7.22 -0.15
N ASP A 48 13.24 -8.10 -0.70
CA ASP A 48 13.65 -9.34 -0.04
C ASP A 48 15.07 -9.74 -0.48
N GLY A 49 16.07 -9.16 0.19
CA GLY A 49 17.49 -9.30 -0.18
C GLY A 49 17.84 -8.68 -1.55
N GLY A 50 16.90 -7.95 -2.14
CA GLY A 50 16.94 -7.31 -3.45
C GLY A 50 15.56 -6.74 -3.76
N LEU A 51 15.47 -5.84 -4.72
CA LEU A 51 14.23 -5.20 -5.10
C LEU A 51 13.51 -6.04 -6.16
N PHE A 52 12.23 -6.31 -5.96
CA PHE A 52 11.36 -6.97 -6.91
C PHE A 52 10.26 -6.00 -7.31
N GLU A 53 9.94 -5.98 -8.60
CA GLU A 53 8.98 -5.03 -9.14
C GLU A 53 8.08 -5.69 -10.18
N SER A 54 6.82 -5.27 -10.18
CA SER A 54 5.85 -5.54 -11.23
C SER A 54 5.62 -4.29 -12.04
N THR A 55 5.63 -4.44 -13.36
CA THR A 55 5.28 -3.37 -14.29
C THR A 55 3.94 -3.66 -14.94
N GLY A 56 3.15 -2.60 -15.14
CA GLY A 56 1.92 -2.59 -15.91
C GLY A 56 2.13 -2.22 -17.37
N GLU A 57 1.01 -1.98 -18.06
CA GLU A 57 0.84 -1.76 -19.51
C GLU A 57 0.78 -3.06 -20.35
N GLU A 58 -0.23 -3.13 -21.23
CA GLU A 58 -0.45 -4.31 -22.07
C GLU A 58 0.71 -4.51 -23.04
N GLY A 59 1.33 -5.70 -22.99
CA GLY A 59 2.46 -6.06 -23.84
C GLY A 59 3.84 -5.69 -23.27
N THR A 60 3.92 -4.90 -22.20
CA THR A 60 5.16 -4.56 -21.48
C THR A 60 5.14 -4.98 -20.00
N SER A 61 3.99 -5.49 -19.53
CA SER A 61 3.83 -6.02 -18.18
C SER A 61 4.77 -7.19 -17.89
N GLY A 62 5.16 -7.35 -16.63
CA GLY A 62 6.01 -8.46 -16.19
C GLY A 62 6.47 -8.30 -14.76
N ILE A 63 7.31 -9.23 -14.31
CA ILE A 63 8.04 -9.13 -13.05
C ILE A 63 9.54 -9.00 -13.30
N ARG A 64 10.23 -8.24 -12.46
CA ARG A 64 11.67 -8.02 -12.56
C ARG A 64 12.33 -7.97 -11.19
N LYS A 65 13.61 -8.39 -11.15
CA LYS A 65 14.51 -8.20 -10.02
C LYS A 65 15.51 -7.10 -10.37
N VAL A 66 15.55 -6.05 -9.59
CA VAL A 66 16.35 -4.85 -9.84
C VAL A 66 17.51 -4.80 -8.85
N ASP A 67 18.71 -4.51 -9.36
CA ASP A 67 19.84 -4.14 -8.51
C ASP A 67 19.60 -2.73 -7.94
N LEU A 68 19.48 -2.62 -6.63
CA LEU A 68 19.11 -1.37 -5.97
C LEU A 68 20.11 -0.24 -6.26
N ALA A 69 21.41 -0.55 -6.35
CA ALA A 69 22.44 0.48 -6.47
C ALA A 69 22.49 1.13 -7.86
N SER A 70 22.34 0.31 -8.90
CA SER A 70 22.43 0.72 -10.31
C SER A 70 21.08 0.99 -10.97
N GLY A 71 19.99 0.41 -10.46
CA GLY A 71 18.69 0.39 -11.12
C GLY A 71 18.61 -0.63 -12.28
N GLU A 72 19.65 -1.42 -12.50
CA GLU A 72 19.67 -2.40 -13.60
C GLU A 72 18.80 -3.63 -13.31
N VAL A 73 18.09 -4.10 -14.34
CA VAL A 73 17.30 -5.33 -14.27
C VAL A 73 18.23 -6.54 -14.35
N SER A 74 18.35 -7.25 -13.22
CA SER A 74 19.19 -8.45 -13.10
C SER A 74 18.51 -9.74 -13.56
N ALA A 75 17.18 -9.77 -13.53
CA ALA A 75 16.35 -10.87 -14.02
C ALA A 75 14.94 -10.37 -14.30
N GLN A 76 14.23 -10.95 -15.26
CA GLN A 76 12.85 -10.60 -15.56
C GLN A 76 12.07 -11.76 -16.19
N ALA A 77 10.76 -11.75 -16.02
CA ALA A 77 9.83 -12.61 -16.74
C ALA A 77 8.68 -11.74 -17.28
N PRO A 78 8.47 -11.72 -18.61
CA PRO A 78 7.36 -10.98 -19.19
C PRO A 78 6.03 -11.63 -18.84
N LEU A 79 4.99 -10.80 -18.69
CA LEU A 79 3.62 -11.22 -18.64
C LEU A 79 3.02 -11.03 -20.05
N ALA A 80 2.58 -12.12 -20.66
CA ALA A 80 2.07 -12.08 -22.03
C ALA A 80 0.78 -11.25 -22.13
N ALA A 81 0.61 -10.54 -23.25
CA ALA A 81 -0.67 -9.93 -23.59
C ALA A 81 -1.80 -10.99 -23.61
N PRO A 82 -3.04 -10.65 -23.24
CA PRO A 82 -3.56 -9.28 -23.04
C PRO A 82 -3.47 -8.79 -21.58
N TYR A 83 -2.72 -9.47 -20.72
CA TYR A 83 -2.75 -9.19 -19.28
C TYR A 83 -2.01 -7.89 -18.93
N PHE A 84 -2.66 -7.06 -18.10
CA PHE A 84 -2.05 -5.91 -17.46
C PHE A 84 -1.59 -6.30 -16.05
N GLY A 85 -0.29 -6.28 -15.81
CA GLY A 85 0.32 -6.67 -14.53
C GLY A 85 0.09 -5.64 -13.43
N GLU A 86 -0.22 -6.11 -12.23
CA GLU A 86 -0.49 -5.30 -11.05
C GLU A 86 0.40 -5.76 -9.87
N GLY A 87 -0.02 -5.56 -8.63
CA GLY A 87 0.73 -5.84 -7.42
C GLY A 87 1.35 -7.23 -7.35
N ILE A 88 2.55 -7.30 -6.76
CA ILE A 88 3.29 -8.53 -6.51
C ILE A 88 3.63 -8.70 -5.04
N VAL A 89 3.80 -9.95 -4.62
CA VAL A 89 4.31 -10.27 -3.28
C VAL A 89 5.14 -11.54 -3.30
N GLY A 90 6.22 -11.55 -2.53
CA GLY A 90 6.98 -12.76 -2.25
C GLY A 90 6.31 -13.60 -1.15
N TRP A 91 6.20 -14.91 -1.36
CA TRP A 91 5.81 -15.85 -0.31
C TRP A 91 6.65 -17.12 -0.40
N LYS A 92 7.54 -17.32 0.57
CA LYS A 92 8.53 -18.42 0.57
C LYS A 92 9.35 -18.43 -0.73
N ASP A 93 9.24 -19.50 -1.51
CA ASP A 93 9.90 -19.73 -2.79
C ASP A 93 9.08 -19.28 -4.00
N LYS A 94 7.95 -18.59 -3.79
CA LYS A 94 7.06 -18.10 -4.84
C LYS A 94 6.99 -16.58 -4.88
N ILE A 95 6.62 -16.06 -6.05
CA ILE A 95 6.11 -14.70 -6.24
C ILE A 95 4.70 -14.83 -6.81
N TYR A 96 3.76 -14.08 -6.24
CA TYR A 96 2.41 -13.94 -6.77
C TYR A 96 2.29 -12.58 -7.46
N GLN A 97 1.67 -12.54 -8.64
CA GLN A 97 1.37 -11.32 -9.38
C GLN A 97 -0.13 -11.26 -9.68
N LEU A 98 -0.74 -10.09 -9.45
CA LEU A 98 -2.11 -9.80 -9.87
C LEU A 98 -2.16 -9.30 -11.32
N THR A 99 -3.35 -9.36 -11.89
CA THR A 99 -3.73 -8.57 -13.06
C THR A 99 -4.81 -7.55 -12.69
N TRP A 100 -4.98 -6.53 -13.51
CA TRP A 100 -5.95 -5.48 -13.22
C TRP A 100 -7.40 -5.96 -13.19
N LYS A 101 -7.92 -6.43 -14.33
CA LYS A 101 -9.36 -6.75 -14.49
C LYS A 101 -9.65 -8.22 -14.81
N ASP A 102 -8.62 -8.99 -15.10
CA ASP A 102 -8.79 -10.34 -15.64
C ASP A 102 -9.19 -11.37 -14.57
N GLN A 103 -9.26 -10.97 -13.29
CA GLN A 103 -9.65 -11.86 -12.19
C GLN A 103 -8.74 -13.09 -12.08
N LYS A 104 -7.48 -12.93 -12.51
CA LYS A 104 -6.48 -13.98 -12.68
C LYS A 104 -5.13 -13.47 -12.20
N GLY A 105 -4.42 -14.29 -11.43
CA GLY A 105 -3.07 -14.01 -11.00
C GLY A 105 -2.12 -15.12 -11.41
N PHE A 106 -0.83 -14.80 -11.42
CA PHE A 106 0.24 -15.67 -11.85
C PHE A 106 1.19 -15.99 -10.71
N ILE A 107 1.72 -17.21 -10.72
CA ILE A 107 2.66 -17.71 -9.72
C ILE A 107 3.97 -18.00 -10.43
N TYR A 108 5.06 -17.47 -9.87
CA TYR A 108 6.41 -17.66 -10.38
C TYR A 108 7.27 -18.31 -9.30
N ASN A 109 8.18 -19.20 -9.70
CA ASN A 109 9.28 -19.61 -8.83
C ASN A 109 10.19 -18.42 -8.59
N ARG A 110 10.37 -18.02 -7.33
CA ARG A 110 11.12 -16.81 -6.95
C ARG A 110 12.59 -16.87 -7.38
N LYS A 111 13.17 -18.07 -7.46
CA LYS A 111 14.58 -18.27 -7.77
C LYS A 111 14.94 -17.88 -9.21
N ASP A 112 14.07 -18.19 -10.17
CA ASP A 112 14.36 -18.11 -11.61
C ASP A 112 13.23 -17.52 -12.46
N PHE A 113 12.13 -17.11 -11.81
CA PHE A 113 10.90 -16.59 -12.41
C PHE A 113 10.22 -17.55 -13.39
N SER A 114 10.53 -18.85 -13.31
CA SER A 114 9.82 -19.85 -14.11
C SER A 114 8.34 -19.90 -13.68
N PRO A 115 7.39 -20.00 -14.63
CA PRO A 115 5.97 -20.12 -14.30
C PRO A 115 5.72 -21.35 -13.43
N ALA A 116 5.02 -21.16 -12.31
CA ALA A 116 4.70 -22.19 -11.34
C ALA A 116 3.19 -22.46 -11.21
N GLY A 117 2.35 -21.60 -11.80
CA GLY A 117 0.91 -21.78 -11.82
C GLY A 117 0.14 -20.48 -11.95
N GLU A 118 -1.16 -20.59 -11.73
CA GLU A 118 -2.11 -19.48 -11.81
C GLU A 118 -3.10 -19.60 -10.66
N PHE A 119 -3.74 -18.50 -10.30
CA PHE A 119 -4.84 -18.46 -9.33
C PHE A 119 -5.93 -17.51 -9.80
N ALA A 120 -7.13 -17.69 -9.27
CA ALA A 120 -8.27 -16.83 -9.57
C ALA A 120 -8.69 -16.04 -8.32
N TYR A 121 -9.19 -14.83 -8.54
CA TYR A 121 -9.81 -14.00 -7.51
C TYR A 121 -10.98 -13.24 -8.11
N LYS A 122 -11.83 -12.66 -7.27
CA LYS A 122 -13.00 -11.87 -7.72
C LYS A 122 -12.65 -10.38 -7.77
N GLY A 123 -13.25 -9.65 -8.69
CA GLY A 123 -13.05 -8.20 -8.83
C GLY A 123 -11.68 -7.82 -9.39
N GLU A 124 -11.32 -6.54 -9.26
CA GLU A 124 -10.01 -6.06 -9.70
C GLU A 124 -8.89 -6.50 -8.73
N GLY A 125 -7.65 -6.37 -9.15
CA GLY A 125 -6.46 -6.54 -8.31
C GLY A 125 -5.49 -5.38 -8.53
N TRP A 126 -5.07 -4.70 -7.45
CA TRP A 126 -4.22 -3.51 -7.50
C TRP A 126 -2.92 -3.76 -6.76
N GLY A 127 -2.89 -3.72 -5.42
CA GLY A 127 -1.69 -3.96 -4.61
C GLY A 127 -1.68 -5.32 -3.90
N LEU A 128 -0.48 -5.82 -3.60
CA LEU A 128 -0.28 -7.00 -2.75
C LEU A 128 0.81 -6.73 -1.70
N THR A 129 0.60 -7.22 -0.48
CA THR A 129 1.66 -7.39 0.53
C THR A 129 1.36 -8.61 1.41
N HIS A 130 2.14 -8.87 2.46
CA HIS A 130 1.83 -9.91 3.44
C HIS A 130 2.27 -9.53 4.86
N ASN A 131 1.52 -10.00 5.84
CA ASN A 131 1.87 -9.83 7.27
C ASN A 131 2.61 -11.05 7.86
N GLY A 132 2.99 -12.00 7.01
CA GLY A 132 3.61 -13.27 7.41
C GLY A 132 2.61 -14.36 7.82
N LYS A 133 1.31 -14.09 7.75
CA LYS A 133 0.22 -15.06 7.97
C LYS A 133 -0.76 -15.12 6.81
N SER A 134 -1.08 -13.97 6.22
CA SER A 134 -1.98 -13.82 5.08
C SER A 134 -1.33 -12.92 4.03
N VAL A 135 -1.65 -13.18 2.78
CA VAL A 135 -1.46 -12.21 1.69
C VAL A 135 -2.60 -11.17 1.80
N ILE A 136 -2.29 -9.91 1.56
CA ILE A 136 -3.24 -8.80 1.66
C ILE A 136 -3.34 -8.15 0.29
N LEU A 137 -4.57 -7.95 -0.19
CA LEU A 137 -4.87 -7.43 -1.51
C LEU A 137 -5.71 -6.17 -1.42
N SER A 138 -5.36 -5.14 -2.20
CA SER A 138 -6.19 -3.99 -2.52
C SER A 138 -6.71 -4.06 -3.96
N ASP A 139 -7.81 -3.37 -4.23
CA ASP A 139 -8.49 -3.38 -5.54
C ASP A 139 -9.09 -2.01 -5.89
N GLY A 140 -8.50 -0.93 -5.35
CA GLY A 140 -9.00 0.43 -5.53
C GLY A 140 -10.26 0.76 -4.73
N THR A 141 -10.89 -0.21 -4.06
CA THR A 141 -11.97 0.06 -3.11
C THR A 141 -11.43 0.51 -1.75
N ALA A 142 -12.33 0.70 -0.78
CA ALA A 142 -11.96 0.98 0.60
C ALA A 142 -11.85 -0.29 1.47
N THR A 143 -11.78 -1.47 0.84
CA THR A 143 -11.74 -2.75 1.55
C THR A 143 -10.50 -3.53 1.14
N LEU A 144 -9.68 -3.90 2.12
CA LEU A 144 -8.56 -4.82 1.93
C LEU A 144 -9.03 -6.26 2.11
N ARG A 145 -8.53 -7.17 1.28
CA ARG A 145 -8.85 -8.60 1.33
C ARG A 145 -7.67 -9.38 1.87
N PHE A 146 -7.92 -10.24 2.85
CA PHE A 146 -6.92 -11.14 3.41
C PHE A 146 -7.11 -12.51 2.77
N LEU A 147 -6.06 -13.01 2.14
CA LEU A 147 -6.03 -14.24 1.38
C LEU A 147 -5.16 -15.27 2.11
N ASP A 148 -5.60 -16.53 2.07
CA ASP A 148 -4.78 -17.67 2.46
C ASP A 148 -3.53 -17.73 1.56
N PRO A 149 -2.32 -17.77 2.11
CA PRO A 149 -1.12 -17.58 1.29
C PRO A 149 -0.73 -18.81 0.45
N GLU A 150 -1.35 -19.97 0.69
CA GLU A 150 -1.09 -21.20 -0.07
C GLU A 150 -2.13 -21.40 -1.18
N THR A 151 -3.40 -21.09 -0.90
CA THR A 151 -4.53 -21.30 -1.82
C THR A 151 -5.00 -20.01 -2.50
N LEU A 152 -4.63 -18.85 -1.97
CA LEU A 152 -5.08 -17.51 -2.37
C LEU A 152 -6.60 -17.30 -2.29
N ALA A 153 -7.29 -18.19 -1.58
CA ALA A 153 -8.70 -18.02 -1.25
C ALA A 153 -8.88 -16.90 -0.22
N GLN A 154 -9.86 -16.03 -0.45
CA GLN A 154 -10.20 -14.97 0.49
C GLN A 154 -10.71 -15.55 1.82
N GLN A 155 -10.09 -15.13 2.91
CA GLN A 155 -10.41 -15.53 4.28
C GLN A 155 -11.26 -14.48 4.99
N SER A 156 -10.93 -13.20 4.80
CA SER A 156 -11.63 -12.08 5.44
C SER A 156 -11.41 -10.77 4.69
N THR A 157 -12.08 -9.72 5.16
CA THR A 157 -11.94 -8.35 4.67
C THR A 157 -11.65 -7.38 5.80
N LEU A 158 -11.12 -6.22 5.48
CA LEU A 158 -10.87 -5.11 6.40
C LEU A 158 -11.27 -3.80 5.72
N ASP A 159 -12.29 -3.13 6.27
CA ASP A 159 -12.71 -1.82 5.76
C ASP A 159 -11.79 -0.72 6.28
N VAL A 160 -11.25 0.07 5.38
CA VAL A 160 -10.28 1.12 5.67
C VAL A 160 -10.99 2.46 5.81
N THR A 161 -10.77 3.12 6.94
CA THR A 161 -11.40 4.41 7.23
C THR A 161 -10.41 5.43 7.78
N ALA A 162 -10.57 6.69 7.39
CA ALA A 162 -9.91 7.84 7.99
C ALA A 162 -10.97 8.75 8.59
N ASN A 163 -10.91 9.01 9.90
CA ASN A 163 -11.93 9.77 10.62
C ASN A 163 -13.37 9.22 10.39
N GLY A 164 -13.51 7.89 10.39
CA GLY A 164 -14.79 7.21 10.16
C GLY A 164 -15.28 7.19 8.71
N CYS A 165 -14.54 7.79 7.77
CA CYS A 165 -14.92 7.86 6.36
C CYS A 165 -14.11 6.86 5.52
N PRO A 166 -14.74 6.12 4.56
CA PRO A 166 -14.03 5.13 3.76
C PRO A 166 -12.93 5.75 2.89
N VAL A 167 -11.73 5.15 2.93
CA VAL A 167 -10.59 5.58 2.09
C VAL A 167 -10.54 4.68 0.86
N LYS A 168 -11.01 5.20 -0.28
CA LYS A 168 -10.96 4.50 -1.57
C LYS A 168 -9.62 4.72 -2.27
N GLN A 169 -9.44 4.09 -3.43
CA GLN A 169 -8.26 4.18 -4.28
C GLN A 169 -6.98 3.65 -3.62
N LEU A 170 -7.13 2.69 -2.71
CA LEU A 170 -6.00 1.96 -2.14
C LEU A 170 -5.33 1.16 -3.26
N ASN A 171 -4.07 1.49 -3.52
CA ASN A 171 -3.30 0.93 -4.62
C ASN A 171 -2.18 0.05 -4.07
N GLU A 172 -0.93 0.26 -4.46
CA GLU A 172 0.22 -0.51 -4.00
C GLU A 172 0.32 -0.57 -2.46
N LEU A 173 0.72 -1.74 -1.93
CA LEU A 173 0.69 -2.05 -0.51
C LEU A 173 2.06 -2.53 0.00
N GLU A 174 2.40 -2.18 1.24
CA GLU A 174 3.56 -2.77 1.93
C GLU A 174 3.28 -2.98 3.43
N TRP A 175 3.82 -4.04 4.02
CA TRP A 175 3.70 -4.33 5.44
C TRP A 175 4.92 -3.79 6.20
N ILE A 176 4.71 -2.71 6.96
CA ILE A 176 5.80 -2.01 7.63
C ILE A 176 5.54 -1.98 9.13
N GLN A 177 6.37 -2.74 9.88
CA GLN A 177 6.41 -2.72 11.35
C GLN A 177 5.04 -2.88 12.03
N GLY A 178 4.16 -3.74 11.48
CA GLY A 178 2.85 -4.02 12.05
C GLY A 178 1.70 -3.17 11.48
N GLU A 179 1.98 -2.31 10.50
CA GLU A 179 0.99 -1.50 9.79
C GLU A 179 0.93 -1.91 8.32
N ILE A 180 -0.24 -1.72 7.70
CA ILE A 180 -0.38 -1.80 6.25
C ILE A 180 -0.19 -0.39 5.70
N TRP A 181 0.78 -0.21 4.83
CA TRP A 181 0.98 1.04 4.12
C TRP A 181 0.36 0.89 2.73
N ALA A 182 -0.37 1.90 2.29
CA ALA A 182 -1.04 1.87 0.99
C ALA A 182 -0.85 3.20 0.27
N ASN A 183 -0.35 3.18 -0.97
CA ASN A 183 -0.50 4.32 -1.86
C ASN A 183 -2.00 4.61 -2.05
N VAL A 184 -2.39 5.88 -2.03
CA VAL A 184 -3.74 6.31 -2.40
C VAL A 184 -3.65 6.92 -3.79
N TRP A 185 -4.16 6.21 -4.80
CA TRP A 185 -4.05 6.63 -6.20
C TRP A 185 -4.65 8.03 -6.42
N GLN A 186 -4.08 8.76 -7.40
CA GLN A 186 -4.38 10.17 -7.68
C GLN A 186 -4.11 11.15 -6.52
N THR A 187 -3.32 10.76 -5.53
CA THR A 187 -2.83 11.64 -4.46
C THR A 187 -1.34 11.46 -4.27
N ASP A 188 -0.73 12.36 -3.50
CA ASP A 188 0.66 12.24 -3.05
C ASP A 188 0.76 11.63 -1.65
N LEU A 189 -0.22 10.82 -1.27
CA LEU A 189 -0.35 10.28 0.09
C LEU A 189 -0.16 8.76 0.12
N ILE A 190 0.52 8.32 1.16
CA ILE A 190 0.51 6.93 1.62
C ILE A 190 -0.27 6.85 2.93
N ALA A 191 -1.30 6.03 2.98
CA ALA A 191 -2.06 5.77 4.21
C ALA A 191 -1.36 4.74 5.08
N ARG A 192 -1.21 5.02 6.38
CA ARG A 192 -0.73 4.07 7.40
C ARG A 192 -1.93 3.47 8.13
N ILE A 193 -2.23 2.21 7.86
CA ILE A 193 -3.48 1.55 8.27
C ILE A 193 -3.21 0.57 9.41
N ASP A 194 -4.01 0.65 10.47
CA ASP A 194 -4.03 -0.34 11.54
C ASP A 194 -4.73 -1.62 11.05
N PRO A 195 -4.03 -2.76 10.97
CA PRO A 195 -4.61 -4.01 10.47
C PRO A 195 -5.65 -4.62 11.42
N GLY A 196 -5.70 -4.20 12.69
CA GLY A 196 -6.63 -4.72 13.68
C GLY A 196 -8.05 -4.14 13.56
N ASN A 197 -8.20 -2.96 12.95
CA ASN A 197 -9.48 -2.25 12.87
C ASN A 197 -9.70 -1.44 11.59
N GLY A 198 -8.70 -1.35 10.69
CA GLY A 198 -8.78 -0.65 9.41
C GLY A 198 -8.69 0.87 9.51
N LYS A 199 -8.46 1.43 10.71
CA LYS A 199 -8.32 2.88 10.88
C LYS A 199 -6.98 3.34 10.35
N VAL A 200 -7.00 4.40 9.55
CA VAL A 200 -5.81 5.14 9.16
C VAL A 200 -5.27 5.85 10.40
N LYS A 201 -4.04 5.55 10.78
CA LYS A 201 -3.31 6.17 11.90
C LYS A 201 -2.67 7.50 11.52
N GLY A 202 -2.39 7.68 10.23
CA GLY A 202 -1.78 8.86 9.66
C GLY A 202 -1.55 8.70 8.17
N PHE A 203 -1.20 9.80 7.51
CA PHE A 203 -0.78 9.83 6.12
C PHE A 203 0.69 10.24 6.04
N VAL A 204 1.38 9.76 5.02
CA VAL A 204 2.73 10.18 4.66
C VAL A 204 2.66 10.92 3.33
N ASP A 205 3.06 12.20 3.35
CA ASP A 205 3.18 13.09 2.19
C ASP A 205 4.49 12.78 1.45
N VAL A 206 4.35 12.35 0.20
CA VAL A 206 5.45 12.03 -0.71
C VAL A 206 5.52 12.97 -1.92
N ALA A 207 4.81 14.10 -1.89
CA ALA A 207 4.78 15.07 -3.00
C ALA A 207 6.14 15.73 -3.28
N SER A 208 7.06 15.66 -2.33
CA SER A 208 8.45 16.14 -2.51
C SER A 208 9.34 15.17 -3.30
N LEU A 209 8.84 13.97 -3.58
CA LEU A 209 9.52 12.94 -4.38
C LEU A 209 9.12 13.03 -5.86
N GLY A 210 9.75 12.20 -6.69
CA GLY A 210 9.41 12.06 -8.10
C GLY A 210 9.99 13.14 -9.00
N PRO A 211 9.61 13.15 -10.29
CA PRO A 211 10.07 14.14 -11.24
C PRO A 211 9.48 15.53 -10.93
N PRO A 212 10.20 16.62 -11.20
CA PRO A 212 9.75 17.99 -10.88
C PRO A 212 8.53 18.44 -11.71
N THR A 213 8.21 17.73 -12.79
CA THR A 213 7.06 18.02 -13.66
C THR A 213 6.48 16.70 -14.12
N PRO A 214 5.70 16.03 -13.26
CA PRO A 214 5.15 14.72 -13.57
C PRO A 214 4.14 14.80 -14.72
N GLY A 215 4.19 13.83 -15.61
CA GLY A 215 3.09 13.51 -16.52
C GLY A 215 1.84 13.04 -15.76
N ILE A 216 0.72 12.92 -16.47
CA ILE A 216 -0.58 12.58 -15.84
C ILE A 216 -0.58 11.21 -15.15
N ASP A 217 0.19 10.27 -15.69
CA ASP A 217 0.31 8.91 -15.17
C ASP A 217 1.57 8.71 -14.32
N GLU A 218 2.44 9.73 -14.18
CA GLU A 218 3.69 9.68 -13.41
C GLU A 218 3.44 9.92 -11.91
N VAL A 219 2.58 9.10 -11.31
CA VAL A 219 2.11 9.24 -9.93
C VAL A 219 2.87 8.35 -8.94
N PRO A 220 2.91 8.70 -7.64
CA PRO A 220 3.45 7.82 -6.60
C PRO A 220 2.75 6.46 -6.58
N ASN A 221 3.52 5.38 -6.70
CA ASN A 221 3.04 4.01 -6.65
C ASN A 221 4.25 3.06 -6.53
N GLY A 222 4.29 2.27 -5.45
CA GLY A 222 5.41 1.38 -5.15
C GLY A 222 6.08 1.75 -3.84
N ILE A 223 5.90 0.89 -2.83
CA ILE A 223 6.47 0.98 -1.50
C ILE A 223 7.19 -0.34 -1.24
N ALA A 224 8.43 -0.29 -0.77
CA ALA A 224 9.13 -1.50 -0.37
C ALA A 224 9.80 -1.35 1.01
N TYR A 225 9.83 -2.43 1.79
CA TYR A 225 10.43 -2.40 3.12
C TYR A 225 11.52 -3.45 3.33
N ASP A 226 12.75 -2.97 3.57
CA ASP A 226 13.83 -3.81 4.09
C ASP A 226 13.72 -3.93 5.61
N ALA A 227 13.08 -5.00 6.07
CA ALA A 227 12.90 -5.25 7.50
C ALA A 227 14.22 -5.45 8.27
N ALA A 228 15.27 -5.96 7.62
CA ALA A 228 16.55 -6.24 8.27
C ALA A 228 17.30 -4.94 8.61
N ALA A 229 17.33 -3.99 7.68
CA ALA A 229 17.98 -2.69 7.87
C ALA A 229 17.01 -1.56 8.26
N LYS A 230 15.69 -1.85 8.33
CA LYS A 230 14.60 -0.90 8.58
C LYS A 230 14.58 0.27 7.59
N ARG A 231 14.73 -0.02 6.30
CA ARG A 231 14.74 0.98 5.22
C ARG A 231 13.41 0.94 4.48
N ILE A 232 12.85 2.10 4.19
CA ILE A 232 11.62 2.26 3.41
C ILE A 232 12.01 2.83 2.07
N PHE A 233 11.52 2.23 0.99
CA PHE A 233 11.71 2.70 -0.36
C PHE A 233 10.38 3.12 -0.96
N VAL A 234 10.38 4.23 -1.69
CA VAL A 234 9.22 4.74 -2.41
C VAL A 234 9.64 5.13 -3.82
N THR A 235 8.82 4.79 -4.80
CA THR A 235 8.96 5.22 -6.20
C THR A 235 7.58 5.59 -6.76
N GLY A 236 7.51 5.78 -8.07
CA GLY A 236 6.27 5.99 -8.79
C GLY A 236 6.35 5.48 -10.21
N LYS A 237 5.21 5.52 -10.88
CA LYS A 237 5.07 5.11 -12.28
C LYS A 237 5.95 6.01 -13.14
N MET A 238 6.86 5.40 -13.89
CA MET A 238 7.82 6.06 -14.78
C MET A 238 8.73 7.09 -14.08
N TRP A 239 8.84 7.04 -12.75
CA TRP A 239 9.74 7.93 -12.03
C TRP A 239 11.20 7.58 -12.37
N PRO A 240 12.08 8.58 -12.58
CA PRO A 240 13.49 8.31 -12.88
C PRO A 240 14.30 7.89 -11.65
N GLN A 241 13.70 7.95 -10.46
CA GLN A 241 14.37 7.68 -9.19
C GLN A 241 13.46 6.89 -8.25
N LEU A 242 14.10 6.00 -7.49
CA LEU A 242 13.58 5.38 -6.28
C LEU A 242 14.26 6.01 -5.06
N TYR A 243 13.50 6.24 -4.00
CA TYR A 243 13.96 6.98 -2.82
C TYR A 243 13.95 6.09 -1.59
N GLU A 244 15.08 5.96 -0.91
CA GLU A 244 15.09 5.54 0.50
C GLU A 244 14.69 6.73 1.36
N VAL A 245 13.66 6.53 2.19
CA VAL A 245 13.04 7.61 2.97
C VAL A 245 12.92 7.27 4.45
N ARG A 246 12.79 8.32 5.27
CA ARG A 246 12.35 8.23 6.67
C ARG A 246 11.15 9.14 6.87
N VAL A 247 10.15 8.68 7.61
CA VAL A 247 9.03 9.54 8.03
C VAL A 247 9.56 10.56 9.03
N SER A 248 9.15 11.82 8.85
CA SER A 248 9.53 12.96 9.67
C SER A 248 8.28 13.74 10.08
N ASP A 249 8.35 14.38 11.25
CA ASP A 249 7.28 15.25 11.76
C ASP A 249 7.34 16.68 11.18
N GLY A 250 8.00 16.83 10.02
CA GLY A 250 8.03 18.07 9.26
C GLY A 250 6.63 18.50 8.80
N PRO A 251 6.43 19.80 8.54
CA PRO A 251 5.15 20.28 8.05
C PRO A 251 4.88 19.75 6.64
N ALA A 252 3.80 18.97 6.48
CA ALA A 252 3.31 18.57 5.17
C ALA A 252 2.93 19.78 4.32
N ASN A 253 3.04 19.65 3.00
CA ASN A 253 2.66 20.73 2.09
C ASN A 253 1.13 20.97 2.16
N GLY A 254 0.67 22.16 1.75
CA GLY A 254 -0.76 22.51 1.82
C GLY A 254 -1.66 21.59 0.98
N ALA A 255 -1.19 21.13 -0.18
CA ALA A 255 -1.96 20.26 -1.06
C ALA A 255 -2.19 18.86 -0.47
N ALA A 256 -1.17 18.27 0.15
CA ALA A 256 -1.24 16.99 0.85
C ALA A 256 -2.15 17.07 2.07
N GLN A 257 -2.13 18.20 2.80
CA GLN A 257 -3.09 18.45 3.88
C GLN A 257 -4.53 18.50 3.36
N ASP A 258 -4.77 19.20 2.24
CA ASP A 258 -6.09 19.30 1.64
C ASP A 258 -6.59 17.94 1.11
N GLN A 259 -5.71 17.16 0.45
CA GLN A 259 -5.98 15.79 0.01
C GLN A 259 -6.35 14.90 1.19
N ALA A 260 -5.56 14.91 2.27
CA ALA A 260 -5.85 14.12 3.47
C ALA A 260 -7.16 14.55 4.14
N ALA A 261 -7.43 15.87 4.21
CA ALA A 261 -8.69 16.40 4.70
C ALA A 261 -9.90 16.00 3.84
N ALA A 262 -9.72 15.80 2.54
CA ALA A 262 -10.76 15.27 1.65
C ALA A 262 -11.03 13.78 1.93
N LEU A 263 -9.99 12.98 2.17
CA LEU A 263 -10.11 11.56 2.54
C LEU A 263 -10.78 11.35 3.91
N MET A 264 -10.60 12.31 4.82
CA MET A 264 -11.24 12.32 6.15
C MET A 264 -12.68 12.87 6.16
N ARG A 265 -13.21 13.23 4.98
CA ARG A 265 -14.58 13.73 4.80
C ARG A 265 -15.38 12.75 3.95
N CYS A 266 -16.46 12.26 4.53
CA CYS A 266 -17.32 11.28 3.87
C CYS A 266 -17.93 11.93 2.64
N GLN A 267 -17.54 11.46 1.46
CA GLN A 267 -18.07 11.95 0.21
C GLN A 267 -19.54 11.52 0.09
N PRO A 268 -20.44 12.40 -0.39
CA PRO A 268 -21.81 11.98 -0.72
C PRO A 268 -21.74 10.87 -1.78
N GLY A 269 -22.50 9.80 -1.54
CA GLY A 269 -22.54 8.61 -2.39
C GLY A 269 -23.22 8.83 -3.73
#